data_AF-A0AAJ6BMB4-F1
#
_entry.id   AF-A0AAJ6BMB4-F1
#
_cell.length_a   1.000
_cell.length_b   1.000
_cell.length_c   1.000
_cell.angle_alpha   90.00
_cell.angle_beta   90.00
_cell.angle_gamma   90.00
#
_symmetry.space_group_name_H-M   'P 1'
#
loop_
_entity.id
_entity.type
_entity.pdbx_description
1 polymer ?
#
loop_
_entity_poly.entity_id
_entity_poly.type
_entity_poly.pdbx_seq_one_letter_code
_entity_poly.pdbx_strand_id
1 'polypeptide(L)'
;MRRFILGSIVAAVIGLLLAGAGYWAYWNFYSRFQPVTISRNPAEVQRLLDEASWVSDGSGGQPLYIVTYRDSASGHRYLRDEAPKLKAAGVETRFILFARPDADGASRSTTAERATVAELWLSRDWPLYERWMATPSGSWTAAGLPQADGNLARSAVVEAGRRFDEQLSRMLRASGVKISYPLILWRDRDGFLKACGCADSRAWAFIRDDVGAPDRLGGPTGAVPPLDEDQAAPEDGTPAMPYPDLPTIPPMNAPPNGPAAAPPAQVQNPTPAPTRPAAPSARPSSRAAPTPTQQEDTTFY
;
A
#
# COMPACT_ATOMS: atom_id res chain seq x y z
N MET A 1 9.48 58.08 -29.12
CA MET A 1 9.21 57.61 -27.74
C MET A 1 7.90 56.84 -27.59
N ARG A 2 6.73 57.38 -28.00
CA ARG A 2 5.42 56.72 -27.80
C ARG A 2 5.30 55.29 -28.37
N ARG A 3 5.89 55.01 -29.53
CA ARG A 3 5.92 53.67 -30.16
C ARG A 3 6.80 52.66 -29.42
N PHE A 4 7.90 53.12 -28.82
CA PHE A 4 8.77 52.26 -27.98
C PHE A 4 8.09 51.92 -26.66
N ILE A 5 7.45 52.91 -26.02
CA ILE A 5 6.68 52.67 -24.78
C ILE A 5 5.52 51.71 -25.04
N LEU A 6 4.78 51.89 -26.15
CA LEU A 6 3.70 50.97 -26.53
C LEU A 6 4.22 49.56 -26.80
N GLY A 7 5.35 49.42 -27.50
CA GLY A 7 5.99 48.13 -27.76
C GLY A 7 6.47 47.43 -26.48
N SER A 8 7.06 48.16 -25.54
CA SER A 8 7.47 47.63 -24.24
C SER A 8 6.27 47.19 -23.38
N ILE A 9 5.16 47.94 -23.39
CA ILE A 9 3.93 47.55 -22.69
C ILE A 9 3.35 46.27 -23.29
N VAL A 10 3.27 46.17 -24.62
CA VAL A 10 2.78 44.95 -25.30
C VAL A 10 3.67 43.76 -24.97
N ALA A 11 5.00 43.92 -25.04
CA ALA A 11 5.94 42.85 -24.68
C ALA A 11 5.81 42.44 -23.20
N ALA A 12 5.64 43.39 -22.28
CA ALA A 12 5.42 43.09 -20.86
C ALA A 12 4.10 42.35 -20.62
N VAL A 13 3.01 42.74 -21.30
CA VAL A 13 1.71 42.06 -21.21
C VAL A 13 1.81 40.64 -21.75
N ILE A 14 2.45 40.44 -22.91
CA ILE A 14 2.66 39.10 -23.48
C ILE A 14 3.51 38.25 -22.54
N GLY A 15 4.60 38.79 -21.99
CA GLY A 15 5.45 38.10 -21.02
C GLY A 15 4.67 37.66 -19.77
N LEU A 16 3.79 38.53 -19.25
CA LEU A 16 2.95 38.23 -18.08
C LEU A 16 1.89 37.17 -18.41
N LEU A 17 1.29 37.22 -19.59
CA LEU A 17 0.36 36.18 -20.06
C LEU A 17 1.05 34.82 -20.22
N LEU A 18 2.26 34.78 -20.78
CA LEU A 18 3.03 33.53 -20.93
C LEU A 18 3.45 32.97 -19.57
N ALA A 19 3.92 33.81 -18.65
CA ALA A 19 4.26 33.39 -17.29
C ALA A 19 3.02 32.86 -16.54
N GLY A 20 1.88 33.54 -16.65
CA GLY A 20 0.62 33.12 -16.06
C GLY A 20 0.11 31.79 -16.64
N ALA A 21 0.14 31.63 -17.96
CA ALA A 21 -0.26 30.39 -18.63
C ALA A 21 0.68 29.22 -18.29
N GLY A 22 2.00 29.48 -18.25
CA GLY A 22 2.99 28.50 -17.84
C GLY A 22 2.82 28.05 -16.40
N TYR A 23 2.62 28.98 -15.47
CA TYR A 23 2.34 28.68 -14.07
C TYR A 23 1.03 27.90 -13.91
N TRP A 24 -0.03 28.32 -14.59
CA TRP A 24 -1.31 27.61 -14.56
C TRP A 24 -1.19 26.17 -15.08
N ALA A 25 -0.48 25.96 -16.20
CA ALA A 25 -0.24 24.64 -16.75
C ALA A 25 0.57 23.77 -15.77
N TYR A 26 1.69 24.28 -15.26
CA TYR A 26 2.50 23.58 -14.26
C TYR A 26 1.68 23.20 -13.02
N TRP A 27 0.88 24.14 -12.52
CA TRP A 27 0.06 23.89 -11.34
C TRP A 27 -1.01 22.84 -11.58
N ASN A 28 -1.74 22.96 -12.70
CA ASN A 28 -2.87 22.10 -13.06
C ASN A 28 -2.45 20.68 -13.45
N PHE A 29 -1.27 20.50 -14.02
CA PHE A 29 -0.81 19.18 -14.47
C PHE A 29 0.14 18.48 -13.50
N TYR A 30 0.87 19.22 -12.65
CA TYR A 30 1.92 18.63 -11.82
C TYR A 30 1.76 18.95 -10.33
N SER A 31 1.88 20.22 -9.91
CA SER A 31 2.05 20.54 -8.49
C SER A 31 0.88 20.10 -7.59
N ARG A 32 -0.36 20.12 -8.10
CA ARG A 32 -1.54 19.72 -7.31
C ARG A 32 -1.63 18.23 -7.00
N PHE A 33 -0.83 17.40 -7.67
CA PHE A 33 -0.77 15.95 -7.46
C PHE A 33 0.44 15.54 -6.63
N GLN A 34 1.33 16.47 -6.32
CA GLN A 34 2.49 16.17 -5.49
C GLN A 34 2.02 15.74 -4.09
N PRO A 35 2.65 14.68 -3.55
CA PRO A 35 2.51 14.36 -2.14
C PRO A 35 2.88 15.54 -1.26
N VAL A 36 2.19 15.64 -0.13
CA VAL A 36 2.44 16.69 0.84
C VAL A 36 3.35 16.14 1.93
N THR A 37 4.47 16.80 2.15
CA THR A 37 5.30 16.55 3.33
C THR A 37 4.58 17.06 4.58
N ILE A 38 4.40 16.19 5.57
CA ILE A 38 3.72 16.50 6.82
C ILE A 38 4.64 17.37 7.67
N SER A 39 4.44 18.68 7.58
CA SER A 39 5.21 19.68 8.33
C SER A 39 4.65 19.92 9.74
N ARG A 40 3.37 19.61 9.99
CA ARG A 40 2.73 19.83 11.28
C ARG A 40 2.54 18.52 12.03
N ASN A 41 3.13 18.46 13.23
CA ASN A 41 3.03 17.33 14.16
C ASN A 41 3.35 15.96 13.52
N PRO A 42 4.44 15.79 12.75
CA PRO A 42 4.75 14.53 12.09
C PRO A 42 4.96 13.37 13.09
N ALA A 43 5.46 13.65 14.29
CA ALA A 43 5.60 12.67 15.35
C ALA A 43 4.25 12.15 15.87
N GLU A 44 3.24 13.03 15.96
CA GLU A 44 1.90 12.66 16.41
C GLU A 44 1.17 11.83 15.34
N VAL A 45 1.34 12.19 14.06
CA VAL A 45 0.84 11.36 12.95
C VAL A 45 1.48 9.97 12.99
N GLN A 46 2.80 9.90 13.17
CA GLN A 46 3.50 8.62 13.29
C GLN A 46 2.98 7.81 14.47
N ARG A 47 2.84 8.43 15.65
CA ARG A 47 2.29 7.77 16.85
C ARG A 47 0.90 7.21 16.59
N LEU A 48 0.03 7.97 15.92
CA LEU A 48 -1.30 7.51 15.55
C LEU A 48 -1.25 6.31 14.60
N LEU A 49 -0.32 6.28 13.63
CA LEU A 49 -0.10 5.14 12.75
C LEU A 49 0.44 3.90 13.48
N ASP A 50 1.30 4.10 14.48
CA ASP A 50 1.91 3.03 15.28
C ASP A 50 0.89 2.39 16.24
N GLU A 51 -0.04 3.19 16.77
CA GLU A 51 -1.14 2.74 17.62
C GLU A 51 -2.27 2.06 16.82
N ALA A 52 -2.40 2.38 15.53
CA ALA A 52 -3.40 1.77 14.68
C ALA A 52 -3.12 0.28 14.45
N SER A 53 -4.20 -0.50 14.31
CA SER A 53 -4.07 -1.87 13.84
C SER A 53 -4.02 -1.90 12.31
N TRP A 54 -3.07 -2.64 11.78
CA TRP A 54 -2.83 -2.78 10.34
C TRP A 54 -2.62 -4.24 9.97
N VAL A 55 -2.91 -4.57 8.71
CA VAL A 55 -2.62 -5.89 8.12
C VAL A 55 -1.60 -5.78 7.00
N SER A 56 -0.77 -6.80 6.84
CA SER A 56 0.26 -6.86 5.80
C SER A 56 0.50 -8.31 5.39
N ASP A 57 1.06 -8.52 4.20
CA ASP A 57 1.50 -9.83 3.72
C ASP A 57 2.76 -10.34 4.42
N GLY A 58 3.34 -9.53 5.32
CA GLY A 58 4.53 -9.89 6.09
C GLY A 58 5.81 -9.87 5.25
N SER A 59 5.80 -9.25 4.07
CA SER A 59 6.98 -9.10 3.21
C SER A 59 8.14 -8.36 3.89
N GLY A 60 7.83 -7.53 4.89
CA GLY A 60 8.82 -6.70 5.61
C GLY A 60 9.39 -5.59 4.72
N GLY A 61 10.37 -4.86 5.26
CA GLY A 61 11.00 -3.73 4.56
C GLY A 61 10.45 -2.38 4.98
N GLN A 62 10.48 -1.40 4.06
CA GLN A 62 10.10 -0.02 4.38
C GLN A 62 8.57 0.09 4.52
N PRO A 63 8.05 0.61 5.64
CA PRO A 63 6.61 0.70 5.84
C PRO A 63 5.97 1.78 4.97
N LEU A 64 4.90 1.40 4.29
CA LEU A 64 3.97 2.30 3.61
C LEU A 64 2.56 1.98 4.07
N TYR A 65 1.89 2.97 4.68
CA TYR A 65 0.56 2.82 5.24
C TYR A 65 -0.49 3.17 4.19
N ILE A 66 -1.47 2.29 4.03
CA ILE A 66 -2.61 2.45 3.13
C ILE A 66 -3.87 2.49 3.99
N VAL A 67 -4.39 3.69 4.19
CA VAL A 67 -5.66 3.90 4.89
C VAL A 67 -6.78 3.88 3.85
N THR A 68 -7.73 2.96 4.01
CA THR A 68 -8.83 2.80 3.07
C THR A 68 -10.04 2.12 3.70
N TYR A 69 -11.14 2.04 2.95
CA TYR A 69 -12.34 1.29 3.28
C TYR A 69 -12.67 0.33 2.13
N ARG A 70 -13.63 -0.56 2.39
CA ARG A 70 -13.92 -1.73 1.55
C ARG A 70 -14.22 -1.43 0.09
N ASP A 71 -15.15 -0.53 -0.19
CA ASP A 71 -15.67 -0.25 -1.54
C ASP A 71 -15.00 0.97 -2.20
N SER A 72 -13.78 1.31 -1.78
CA SER A 72 -12.99 2.37 -2.40
C SER A 72 -12.51 1.98 -3.80
N ALA A 73 -13.20 2.44 -4.85
CA ALA A 73 -12.86 2.12 -6.25
C ALA A 73 -11.43 2.55 -6.63
N SER A 74 -11.01 3.74 -6.20
CA SER A 74 -9.62 4.21 -6.34
C SER A 74 -8.65 3.35 -5.54
N GLY A 75 -9.04 2.88 -4.35
CA GLY A 75 -8.24 1.97 -3.52
C GLY A 75 -7.94 0.68 -4.27
N HIS A 76 -8.97 0.02 -4.81
CA HIS A 76 -8.82 -1.20 -5.60
C HIS A 76 -7.91 -1.01 -6.81
N ARG A 77 -8.05 0.11 -7.54
CA ARG A 77 -7.17 0.42 -8.68
C ARG A 77 -5.72 0.60 -8.25
N TYR A 78 -5.48 1.38 -7.20
CA TYR A 78 -4.13 1.60 -6.67
C TYR A 78 -3.47 0.28 -6.29
N LEU A 79 -4.17 -0.60 -5.57
CA LEU A 79 -3.58 -1.87 -5.12
C LEU A 79 -3.27 -2.82 -6.27
N ARG A 80 -4.18 -2.94 -7.23
CA ARG A 80 -3.95 -3.75 -8.42
C ARG A 80 -2.72 -3.28 -9.20
N ASP A 81 -2.54 -1.96 -9.35
CA ASP A 81 -1.54 -1.40 -10.24
C ASP A 81 -0.18 -1.16 -9.55
N GLU A 82 -0.18 -0.82 -8.25
CA GLU A 82 1.01 -0.35 -7.53
C GLU A 82 1.54 -1.34 -6.49
N ALA A 83 0.70 -2.17 -5.86
CA ALA A 83 1.18 -3.06 -4.80
C ALA A 83 2.30 -4.02 -5.25
N PRO A 84 2.24 -4.64 -6.46
CA PRO A 84 3.35 -5.45 -6.95
C PRO A 84 4.66 -4.66 -7.15
N LYS A 85 4.57 -3.40 -7.58
CA LYS A 85 5.74 -2.52 -7.81
C LYS A 85 6.38 -2.13 -6.49
N LEU A 86 5.55 -1.75 -5.51
CA LEU A 86 6.00 -1.45 -4.14
C LEU A 86 6.71 -2.66 -3.52
N LYS A 87 6.10 -3.85 -3.65
CA LYS A 87 6.71 -5.10 -3.17
C LYS A 87 8.05 -5.39 -3.83
N ALA A 88 8.18 -5.16 -5.14
CA ALA A 88 9.45 -5.31 -5.87
C ALA A 88 10.54 -4.34 -5.38
N ALA A 89 10.16 -3.20 -4.79
CA ALA A 89 11.07 -2.25 -4.14
C ALA A 89 11.37 -2.58 -2.66
N GLY A 90 10.83 -3.67 -2.11
CA GLY A 90 10.99 -4.00 -0.69
C GLY A 90 10.17 -3.08 0.24
N VAL A 91 9.03 -2.57 -0.25
CA VAL A 91 8.07 -1.82 0.57
C VAL A 91 7.05 -2.77 1.19
N GLU A 92 6.89 -2.70 2.50
CA GLU A 92 5.82 -3.38 3.24
C GLU A 92 4.54 -2.53 3.18
N THR A 93 3.55 -2.96 2.43
CA THR A 93 2.24 -2.31 2.45
C THR A 93 1.47 -2.71 3.72
N ARG A 94 1.16 -1.71 4.55
CA ARG A 94 0.39 -1.87 5.80
C ARG A 94 -0.99 -1.25 5.65
N PHE A 95 -2.01 -2.09 5.62
CA PHE A 95 -3.39 -1.66 5.40
C PHE A 95 -4.07 -1.34 6.72
N ILE A 96 -4.53 -0.11 6.87
CA ILE A 96 -5.40 0.30 7.98
C ILE A 96 -6.80 0.50 7.41
N LEU A 97 -7.70 -0.40 7.81
CA LEU A 97 -9.05 -0.49 7.24
C LEU A 97 -10.05 0.09 8.22
N PHE A 98 -11.03 0.84 7.74
CA PHE A 98 -12.13 1.31 8.57
C PHE A 98 -13.47 1.10 7.87
N ALA A 99 -14.52 0.88 8.67
CA ALA A 99 -15.89 0.85 8.17
C ALA A 99 -16.45 2.27 8.27
N ARG A 100 -16.89 2.84 7.16
CA ARG A 100 -17.37 4.24 7.13
C ARG A 100 -18.55 4.43 8.11
N PRO A 101 -18.61 5.55 8.85
CA PRO A 101 -19.77 5.88 9.65
C PRO A 101 -20.95 6.21 8.75
N ASP A 102 -22.15 6.07 9.28
CA ASP A 102 -23.38 6.46 8.59
C ASP A 102 -23.34 7.97 8.29
N ALA A 103 -24.01 8.39 7.22
CA ALA A 103 -24.10 9.80 6.84
C ALA A 103 -25.53 10.10 6.39
N ASP A 104 -26.11 11.19 6.89
CA ASP A 104 -27.45 11.66 6.55
C ASP A 104 -28.53 10.57 6.70
N GLY A 105 -28.39 9.73 7.73
CA GLY A 105 -29.29 8.61 8.02
C GLY A 105 -29.11 7.37 7.12
N ALA A 106 -28.19 7.42 6.15
CA ALA A 106 -27.85 6.29 5.28
C ALA A 106 -26.64 5.53 5.80
N SER A 107 -26.78 4.21 5.88
CA SER A 107 -25.66 3.32 6.20
C SER A 107 -24.65 3.29 5.05
N ARG A 108 -23.37 3.52 5.37
CA ARG A 108 -22.25 3.50 4.40
C ARG A 108 -21.33 2.29 4.54
N SER A 109 -21.62 1.42 5.51
CA SER A 109 -20.93 0.15 5.74
C SER A 109 -21.95 -0.95 6.03
N THR A 110 -21.67 -2.18 5.60
CA THR A 110 -22.55 -3.32 5.92
C THR A 110 -22.19 -3.91 7.28
N THR A 111 -23.09 -4.68 7.88
CA THR A 111 -22.78 -5.46 9.09
C THR A 111 -21.63 -6.44 8.85
N ALA A 112 -21.58 -7.07 7.67
CA ALA A 112 -20.48 -7.94 7.27
C ALA A 112 -19.14 -7.19 7.19
N GLU A 113 -19.12 -5.98 6.61
CA GLU A 113 -17.93 -5.12 6.59
C GLU A 113 -17.47 -4.75 8.01
N ARG A 114 -18.40 -4.32 8.88
CA ARG A 114 -18.05 -3.97 10.27
C ARG A 114 -17.50 -5.17 11.04
N ALA A 115 -18.09 -6.35 10.88
CA ALA A 115 -17.59 -7.59 11.50
C ALA A 115 -16.18 -7.94 11.02
N THR A 116 -15.90 -7.79 9.73
CA THR A 116 -14.58 -8.05 9.15
C THR A 116 -13.54 -7.01 9.56
N VAL A 117 -13.87 -5.71 9.55
CA VAL A 117 -12.96 -4.66 10.04
C VAL A 117 -12.62 -4.88 11.50
N ALA A 118 -13.61 -5.18 12.35
CA ALA A 118 -13.37 -5.50 13.75
C ALA A 118 -12.42 -6.70 13.92
N GLU A 119 -12.61 -7.74 13.12
CA GLU A 119 -11.73 -8.92 13.15
C GLU A 119 -10.30 -8.56 12.75
N LEU A 120 -10.13 -7.87 11.63
CA LEU A 120 -8.79 -7.49 11.13
C LEU A 120 -8.05 -6.58 12.10
N TRP A 121 -8.75 -5.69 12.81
CA TRP A 121 -8.14 -4.86 13.85
C TRP A 121 -7.67 -5.67 15.06
N LEU A 122 -8.34 -6.76 15.40
CA LEU A 122 -8.03 -7.58 16.56
C LEU A 122 -6.95 -8.64 16.26
N SER A 123 -7.04 -9.30 15.10
CA SER A 123 -6.20 -10.46 14.78
C SER A 123 -5.07 -10.16 13.80
N ARG A 124 -5.19 -9.06 13.03
CA ARG A 124 -4.32 -8.73 11.89
C ARG A 124 -4.18 -9.84 10.85
N ASP A 125 -5.23 -10.65 10.68
CA ASP A 125 -5.26 -11.82 9.80
C ASP A 125 -5.17 -11.43 8.31
N TRP A 126 -4.02 -11.69 7.70
CA TRP A 126 -3.77 -11.44 6.27
C TRP A 126 -4.60 -12.32 5.32
N PRO A 127 -4.67 -13.66 5.48
CA PRO A 127 -5.59 -14.49 4.70
C PRO A 127 -7.06 -14.05 4.73
N LEU A 128 -7.54 -13.52 5.87
CA LEU A 128 -8.87 -12.92 5.95
C LEU A 128 -8.97 -11.67 5.06
N TYR A 129 -7.98 -10.77 5.15
CA TYR A 129 -7.92 -9.57 4.31
C TYR A 129 -7.91 -9.91 2.81
N GLU A 130 -7.08 -10.85 2.37
CA GLU A 130 -6.99 -11.25 0.96
C GLU A 130 -8.32 -11.78 0.45
N ARG A 131 -8.93 -12.72 1.19
CA ARG A 131 -10.22 -13.31 0.82
C ARG A 131 -11.31 -12.25 0.80
N TRP A 132 -11.32 -11.35 1.78
CA TRP A 132 -12.26 -10.24 1.82
C TRP A 132 -12.09 -9.37 0.58
N MET A 133 -10.87 -8.94 0.27
CA MET A 133 -10.57 -8.06 -0.86
C MET A 133 -10.82 -8.70 -2.23
N ALA A 134 -10.54 -9.99 -2.39
CA ALA A 134 -10.78 -10.75 -3.62
C ALA A 134 -12.27 -11.02 -3.90
N THR A 135 -13.12 -11.02 -2.87
CA THR A 135 -14.56 -11.20 -3.05
C THR A 135 -15.19 -9.90 -3.53
N PRO A 136 -16.20 -9.89 -4.43
CA PRO A 136 -16.99 -8.69 -4.70
C PRO A 136 -17.68 -8.15 -3.43
N SER A 137 -17.73 -6.83 -3.25
CA SER A 137 -18.24 -6.21 -2.01
C SER A 137 -19.66 -6.64 -1.66
N GLY A 138 -20.57 -6.69 -2.65
CA GLY A 138 -21.96 -7.13 -2.48
C GLY A 138 -22.15 -8.63 -2.22
N SER A 139 -21.11 -9.45 -2.39
CA SER A 139 -21.16 -10.90 -2.18
C SER A 139 -20.50 -11.34 -0.88
N TRP A 140 -19.82 -10.43 -0.17
CA TRP A 140 -19.16 -10.76 1.10
C TRP A 140 -20.16 -10.80 2.25
N THR A 141 -20.28 -11.96 2.90
CA THR A 141 -21.24 -12.19 3.99
C THR A 141 -20.60 -12.21 5.38
N ALA A 142 -19.27 -12.21 5.48
CA ALA A 142 -18.53 -12.41 6.74
C ALA A 142 -18.91 -13.72 7.48
N ALA A 143 -19.30 -14.76 6.74
CA ALA A 143 -19.67 -16.05 7.33
C ALA A 143 -18.54 -16.61 8.21
N GLY A 144 -18.87 -17.00 9.44
CA GLY A 144 -17.92 -17.51 10.43
C GLY A 144 -17.20 -16.44 11.26
N LEU A 145 -17.37 -15.15 10.96
CA LEU A 145 -16.80 -14.07 11.78
C LEU A 145 -17.73 -13.67 12.93
N PRO A 146 -17.19 -13.33 14.12
CA PRO A 146 -17.98 -12.77 15.20
C PRO A 146 -18.57 -11.42 14.79
N GLN A 147 -19.87 -11.23 15.05
CA GLN A 147 -20.56 -9.98 14.74
C GLN A 147 -19.97 -8.81 15.54
N ALA A 148 -19.80 -7.67 14.87
CA ALA A 148 -19.43 -6.43 15.55
C ALA A 148 -20.65 -5.76 16.17
N ASP A 149 -21.75 -5.69 15.43
CA ASP A 149 -23.00 -5.07 15.86
C ASP A 149 -23.61 -5.86 17.02
N GLY A 150 -24.09 -5.15 18.04
CA GLY A 150 -24.63 -5.77 19.26
C GLY A 150 -23.56 -6.34 20.22
N ASN A 151 -22.29 -6.35 19.83
CA ASN A 151 -21.18 -6.69 20.72
C ASN A 151 -20.40 -5.42 21.11
N LEU A 152 -20.43 -5.05 22.39
CA LEU A 152 -19.82 -3.80 22.88
C LEU A 152 -18.32 -3.69 22.55
N ALA A 153 -17.55 -4.76 22.77
CA ALA A 153 -16.10 -4.73 22.55
C ALA A 153 -15.76 -4.58 21.07
N ARG A 154 -16.45 -5.32 20.19
CA ARG A 154 -16.18 -5.27 18.74
C ARG A 154 -16.74 -4.01 18.08
N SER A 155 -17.89 -3.52 18.54
CA SER A 155 -18.41 -2.20 18.14
C SER A 155 -17.43 -1.08 18.51
N ALA A 156 -16.78 -1.16 19.68
CA ALA A 156 -15.76 -0.19 20.09
C ALA A 156 -14.53 -0.22 19.18
N VAL A 157 -14.13 -1.40 18.67
CA VAL A 157 -13.03 -1.52 17.70
C VAL A 157 -13.38 -0.87 16.36
N VAL A 158 -14.59 -1.10 15.84
CA VAL A 158 -15.07 -0.43 14.61
C VAL A 158 -15.04 1.10 14.80
N GLU A 159 -15.50 1.57 15.96
CA GLU A 159 -15.50 2.98 16.28
C GLU A 159 -14.09 3.55 16.47
N ALA A 160 -13.16 2.78 17.04
CA ALA A 160 -11.75 3.17 17.10
C ALA A 160 -11.15 3.39 15.70
N GLY A 161 -11.48 2.53 14.73
CA GLY A 161 -11.06 2.72 13.34
C GLY A 161 -11.61 3.98 12.69
N ARG A 162 -12.87 4.34 12.98
CA ARG A 162 -13.47 5.59 12.50
C ARG A 162 -12.82 6.82 13.12
N ARG A 163 -12.57 6.80 14.43
CA ARG A 163 -11.90 7.90 15.13
C ARG A 163 -10.46 8.07 14.69
N PHE A 164 -9.74 6.97 14.46
CA PHE A 164 -8.40 6.99 13.86
C PHE A 164 -8.43 7.75 12.54
N ASP A 165 -9.33 7.38 11.62
CA ASP A 165 -9.45 8.00 10.31
C ASP A 165 -9.82 9.49 10.40
N GLU A 166 -10.75 9.84 11.29
CA GLU A 166 -11.14 11.24 11.53
C GLU A 166 -9.96 12.06 12.07
N GLN A 167 -9.27 11.57 13.09
CA GLN A 167 -8.14 12.25 13.72
C GLN A 167 -6.99 12.41 12.74
N LEU A 168 -6.63 11.34 12.03
CA LEU A 168 -5.61 11.36 10.98
C LEU A 168 -5.97 12.41 9.92
N SER A 169 -7.19 12.34 9.38
CA SER A 169 -7.68 13.29 8.37
C SER A 169 -7.60 14.74 8.85
N ARG A 170 -7.95 15.04 10.10
CA ARG A 170 -7.81 16.40 10.67
C ARG A 170 -6.35 16.85 10.70
N MET A 171 -5.44 16.01 11.18
CA MET A 171 -4.00 16.35 11.26
C MET A 171 -3.37 16.55 9.87
N LEU A 172 -3.73 15.69 8.92
CA LEU A 172 -3.24 15.79 7.54
C LEU A 172 -3.76 17.03 6.82
N ARG A 173 -5.03 17.40 7.01
CA ARG A 173 -5.57 18.67 6.48
C ARG A 173 -4.83 19.88 7.03
N ALA A 174 -4.41 19.87 8.29
CA ALA A 174 -3.62 20.95 8.86
C ALA A 174 -2.25 21.11 8.18
N SER A 175 -1.70 20.03 7.60
CA SER A 175 -0.50 20.07 6.77
C SER A 175 -0.77 20.35 5.28
N GLY A 176 -2.02 20.52 4.87
CA GLY A 176 -2.41 20.81 3.48
C GLY A 176 -2.75 19.58 2.64
N VAL A 177 -2.82 18.38 3.23
CA VAL A 177 -3.19 17.15 2.50
C VAL A 177 -4.67 17.21 2.12
N LYS A 178 -4.98 17.00 0.83
CA LYS A 178 -6.35 16.77 0.36
C LYS A 178 -6.76 15.34 0.71
N ILE A 179 -7.74 15.20 1.60
CA ILE A 179 -8.25 13.89 2.02
C ILE A 179 -9.10 13.26 0.91
N SER A 180 -8.64 12.13 0.40
CA SER A 180 -9.37 11.20 -0.45
C SER A 180 -8.77 9.81 -0.27
N TYR A 181 -9.52 8.76 -0.60
CA TYR A 181 -9.07 7.38 -0.39
C TYR A 181 -8.64 6.73 -1.72
N PRO A 182 -7.59 5.89 -1.73
CA PRO A 182 -6.80 5.50 -0.57
C PRO A 182 -5.91 6.67 -0.12
N LEU A 183 -5.78 6.81 1.19
CA LEU A 183 -4.87 7.76 1.80
C LEU A 183 -3.56 7.01 2.08
N ILE A 184 -2.48 7.45 1.46
CA ILE A 184 -1.18 6.77 1.52
C ILE A 184 -0.22 7.62 2.35
N LEU A 185 0.51 7.00 3.27
CA LEU A 185 1.54 7.63 4.10
C LEU A 185 2.82 6.81 4.07
N TRP A 186 3.96 7.46 3.87
CA TRP A 186 5.28 6.82 3.82
C TRP A 186 6.35 7.81 4.27
N ARG A 187 7.53 7.28 4.60
CA ARG A 187 8.75 8.10 4.71
C ARG A 187 9.46 8.11 3.37
N ASP A 188 9.93 9.26 2.92
CA ASP A 188 10.84 9.31 1.77
C ASP A 188 12.27 8.93 2.18
N ARG A 189 13.20 9.01 1.22
CA ARG A 189 14.62 8.66 1.41
C ARG A 189 15.33 9.55 2.44
N ASP A 190 14.87 10.78 2.59
CA ASP A 190 15.38 11.75 3.57
C ASP A 190 14.72 11.56 4.95
N GLY A 191 13.76 10.63 5.07
CA GLY A 191 13.06 10.30 6.29
C GLY A 191 11.85 11.19 6.60
N PHE A 192 11.47 12.09 5.71
CA PHE A 192 10.29 12.94 5.89
C PHE A 192 9.01 12.14 5.67
N LEU A 193 8.05 12.33 6.59
CA LEU A 193 6.74 11.70 6.46
C LEU A 193 5.91 12.46 5.42
N LYS A 194 5.51 11.78 4.36
CA LYS A 194 4.66 12.30 3.27
C LYS A 194 3.30 11.63 3.28
N ALA A 195 2.32 12.33 2.73
CA ALA A 195 0.99 11.79 2.51
C ALA A 195 0.34 12.30 1.21
N CYS A 196 -0.48 11.46 0.59
CA CYS A 196 -1.46 11.90 -0.39
C CYS A 196 -2.80 11.19 -0.21
N GLY A 197 -3.89 11.89 -0.52
CA GLY A 197 -5.12 11.23 -0.92
C GLY A 197 -4.98 10.81 -2.38
N CYS A 198 -4.51 9.60 -2.63
CA CYS A 198 -3.97 9.19 -3.92
C CYS A 198 -5.04 8.53 -4.82
N ALA A 199 -6.24 9.13 -4.84
CA ALA A 199 -7.33 8.67 -5.70
C ALA A 199 -7.03 8.89 -7.20
N ASP A 200 -6.13 9.84 -7.51
CA ASP A 200 -5.66 10.17 -8.85
C ASP A 200 -4.33 9.47 -9.15
N SER A 201 -4.24 8.78 -10.29
CA SER A 201 -3.06 8.00 -10.66
C SER A 201 -1.82 8.83 -10.97
N ARG A 202 -1.98 10.13 -11.24
CA ARG A 202 -0.86 11.05 -11.43
C ARG A 202 0.00 11.21 -10.18
N ALA A 203 -0.56 10.95 -8.99
CA ALA A 203 0.19 11.01 -7.74
C ALA A 203 1.09 9.77 -7.51
N TRP A 204 0.84 8.65 -8.20
CA TRP A 204 1.47 7.37 -7.86
C TRP A 204 2.95 7.31 -8.23
N ALA A 205 3.36 7.98 -9.31
CA ALA A 205 4.76 8.05 -9.71
C ALA A 205 5.64 8.65 -8.62
N PHE A 206 5.18 9.70 -7.92
CA PHE A 206 5.94 10.30 -6.82
C PHE A 206 6.21 9.33 -5.68
N ILE A 207 5.24 8.45 -5.37
CA ILE A 207 5.42 7.41 -4.36
C ILE A 207 6.50 6.43 -4.81
N ARG A 208 6.43 5.99 -6.07
CA ARG A 208 7.42 5.08 -6.65
C ARG A 208 8.82 5.68 -6.64
N ASP A 209 8.95 6.94 -7.05
CA ASP A 209 10.22 7.65 -7.08
C ASP A 209 10.82 7.74 -5.66
N ASP A 210 10.01 8.14 -4.67
CA ASP A 210 10.43 8.25 -3.27
C ASP A 210 10.92 6.90 -2.72
N VAL A 211 10.20 5.80 -2.98
CA VAL A 211 10.52 4.46 -2.43
C VAL A 211 11.39 3.60 -3.35
N GLY A 212 11.80 4.13 -4.51
CA GLY A 212 12.61 3.40 -5.49
C GLY A 212 11.88 2.25 -6.19
N ALA A 213 10.54 2.29 -6.29
CA ALA A 213 9.76 1.28 -6.98
C ALA A 213 9.85 1.42 -8.51
N PRO A 214 9.87 0.31 -9.26
CA PRO A 214 9.92 0.37 -10.72
C PRO A 214 8.59 0.84 -11.32
N ASP A 215 8.63 1.54 -12.45
CA ASP A 215 7.43 1.91 -13.20
C ASP A 215 6.71 0.70 -13.82
N ARG A 216 7.47 -0.33 -14.19
CA ARG A 216 6.99 -1.57 -14.80
C ARG A 216 7.71 -2.76 -14.18
N LEU A 217 6.96 -3.83 -13.90
CA LEU A 217 7.54 -5.10 -13.45
C LEU A 217 8.32 -5.75 -14.59
N GLY A 218 9.53 -6.24 -14.30
CA GLY A 218 10.39 -6.90 -15.29
C GLY A 218 11.10 -5.99 -16.29
N GLY A 219 10.99 -4.66 -16.14
CA GLY A 219 11.88 -3.72 -16.84
C GLY A 219 13.27 -3.69 -16.21
N PRO A 220 14.31 -3.22 -16.91
CA PRO A 220 15.62 -3.01 -16.31
C PRO A 220 15.47 -2.05 -15.12
N THR A 221 15.68 -2.56 -13.92
CA THR A 221 15.68 -1.78 -12.69
C THR A 221 16.74 -0.70 -12.85
N GLY A 222 16.34 0.57 -12.86
CA GLY A 222 17.23 1.71 -12.99
C GLY A 222 18.13 1.87 -11.78
N ALA A 223 19.08 0.96 -11.60
CA ALA A 223 20.33 1.23 -10.94
C ALA A 223 21.35 1.37 -12.06
N VAL A 224 21.82 2.59 -12.30
CA VAL A 224 23.03 2.83 -13.09
C VAL A 224 24.18 2.82 -12.08
N PRO A 225 24.98 1.76 -11.97
CA PRO A 225 26.33 1.90 -11.41
C PRO A 225 27.16 2.73 -12.41
N PRO A 226 28.18 3.47 -11.95
CA PRO A 226 29.04 4.20 -12.86
C PRO A 226 29.67 3.20 -13.84
N LEU A 227 29.60 3.56 -15.13
CA LEU A 227 30.28 2.85 -16.20
C LEU A 227 31.78 2.97 -15.94
N ASP A 228 32.39 1.91 -15.44
CA ASP A 228 33.79 1.67 -15.72
C ASP A 228 33.87 1.27 -17.21
N GLU A 229 34.24 2.25 -18.02
CA GLU A 229 34.72 2.05 -19.39
C GLU A 229 35.94 1.12 -19.34
N ASP A 230 35.74 -0.17 -19.62
CA ASP A 230 36.60 -0.98 -20.48
C ASP A 230 36.18 -2.45 -20.41
N GLN A 231 35.32 -2.87 -21.34
CA GLN A 231 35.46 -4.19 -21.93
C GLN A 231 34.74 -4.29 -23.27
N ALA A 232 35.57 -4.49 -24.29
CA ALA A 232 35.18 -4.73 -25.67
C ALA A 232 34.20 -5.91 -25.80
N ALA A 233 33.22 -5.74 -26.69
CA ALA A 233 32.30 -6.79 -27.10
C ALA A 233 33.05 -7.94 -27.80
N PRO A 234 32.68 -9.21 -27.54
CA PRO A 234 32.81 -10.26 -28.52
C PRO A 234 31.49 -10.38 -29.30
N GLU A 235 31.57 -10.18 -30.61
CA GLU A 235 30.67 -10.83 -31.56
C GLU A 235 30.85 -12.35 -31.45
N ASP A 236 29.78 -13.10 -31.20
CA ASP A 236 29.40 -14.27 -32.02
C ASP A 236 28.22 -15.03 -31.41
N GLY A 237 27.36 -15.53 -32.30
CA GLY A 237 26.07 -16.12 -31.99
C GLY A 237 26.13 -17.41 -31.16
N THR A 238 25.17 -17.52 -30.24
CA THR A 238 24.71 -18.81 -29.70
C THR A 238 23.20 -18.93 -29.94
N PRO A 239 22.73 -20.06 -30.52
CA PRO A 239 21.32 -20.24 -30.84
C PRO A 239 20.47 -20.39 -29.57
N ALA A 240 19.25 -19.85 -29.61
CA ALA A 240 18.25 -20.02 -28.56
C ALA A 240 18.06 -21.52 -28.25
N MET A 241 18.10 -21.88 -26.97
CA MET A 241 17.84 -23.26 -26.54
C MET A 241 16.41 -23.67 -26.92
N PRO A 242 16.19 -24.93 -27.35
CA PRO A 242 14.87 -25.42 -27.73
C PRO A 242 13.90 -25.35 -26.54
N TYR A 243 12.71 -24.80 -26.78
CA TYR A 243 11.62 -24.80 -25.82
C TYR A 243 11.10 -26.23 -25.63
N PRO A 244 10.84 -26.70 -24.40
CA PRO A 244 10.28 -28.03 -24.18
C PRO A 244 8.84 -28.11 -24.69
N ASP A 245 8.52 -29.17 -25.44
CA ASP A 245 7.15 -29.49 -25.84
C ASP A 245 6.29 -29.79 -24.62
N LEU A 246 5.33 -28.91 -24.34
CA LEU A 246 4.33 -29.14 -23.32
C LEU A 246 3.29 -30.15 -23.85
N PRO A 247 2.86 -31.14 -23.03
CA PRO A 247 1.81 -32.05 -23.44
C PRO A 247 0.50 -31.29 -23.70
N THR A 248 -0.09 -31.53 -24.87
CA THR A 248 -1.38 -30.96 -25.28
C THR A 248 -2.47 -31.39 -24.30
N ILE A 249 -3.12 -30.42 -23.65
CA ILE A 249 -4.30 -30.66 -22.81
C ILE A 249 -5.45 -31.11 -23.73
N PRO A 250 -6.03 -32.31 -23.54
CA PRO A 250 -7.13 -32.77 -24.36
C PRO A 250 -8.38 -31.91 -24.14
N PRO A 251 -9.19 -31.64 -25.18
CA PRO A 251 -10.42 -30.88 -25.03
C PRO A 251 -11.40 -31.60 -24.10
N MET A 252 -11.97 -30.87 -23.15
CA MET A 252 -13.14 -31.32 -22.38
C MET A 252 -14.32 -31.45 -23.35
N ASN A 253 -14.52 -32.65 -23.90
CA ASN A 253 -15.81 -33.23 -24.29
C ASN A 253 -15.56 -34.58 -25.01
N ALA A 254 -15.56 -35.67 -24.25
CA ALA A 254 -15.74 -37.02 -24.79
C ALA A 254 -16.74 -37.79 -23.89
N PRO A 255 -17.76 -38.45 -24.48
CA PRO A 255 -18.81 -39.17 -23.73
C PRO A 255 -18.32 -40.50 -23.13
N PRO A 256 -18.99 -41.03 -22.09
CA PRO A 256 -18.50 -42.17 -21.32
C PRO A 256 -18.88 -43.49 -22.00
N ASN A 257 -17.91 -44.39 -22.20
CA ASN A 257 -18.18 -45.81 -22.46
C ASN A 257 -16.93 -46.67 -22.12
N GLY A 258 -17.06 -47.59 -21.16
CA GLY A 258 -16.09 -48.68 -20.92
C GLY A 258 -15.84 -49.02 -19.44
N PRO A 259 -15.69 -50.30 -19.06
CA PRO A 259 -16.24 -50.86 -17.82
C PRO A 259 -15.37 -50.66 -16.56
N ALA A 260 -16.06 -50.73 -15.42
CA ALA A 260 -15.53 -50.60 -14.06
C ALA A 260 -14.37 -51.57 -13.76
N ALA A 261 -13.24 -51.02 -13.34
CA ALA A 261 -12.13 -51.76 -12.75
C ALA A 261 -12.24 -51.74 -11.22
N ALA A 262 -12.05 -52.92 -10.63
CA ALA A 262 -12.15 -53.22 -9.20
C ALA A 262 -11.12 -52.46 -8.34
N PRO A 263 -11.41 -52.22 -7.04
CA PRO A 263 -10.50 -51.50 -6.14
C PRO A 263 -9.31 -52.38 -5.73
N PRO A 264 -8.06 -51.85 -5.71
CA PRO A 264 -6.94 -52.58 -5.15
C PRO A 264 -6.99 -52.62 -3.62
N ALA A 265 -6.54 -53.75 -3.10
CA ALA A 265 -6.56 -54.14 -1.69
C ALA A 265 -5.75 -53.20 -0.77
N GLN A 266 -6.29 -53.00 0.43
CA GLN A 266 -5.64 -52.31 1.55
C GLN A 266 -4.41 -53.09 2.03
N VAL A 267 -3.24 -52.44 1.99
CA VAL A 267 -2.07 -52.88 2.75
C VAL A 267 -2.08 -52.12 4.08
N GLN A 268 -2.35 -52.86 5.15
CA GLN A 268 -2.20 -52.39 6.53
C GLN A 268 -0.71 -52.41 6.91
N ASN A 269 -0.21 -51.33 7.49
CA ASN A 269 0.85 -51.37 8.50
C ASN A 269 0.99 -50.02 9.24
N PRO A 270 1.60 -50.00 10.45
CA PRO A 270 0.92 -49.59 11.67
C PRO A 270 1.27 -48.18 12.15
N THR A 271 0.38 -47.64 12.98
CA THR A 271 0.45 -46.35 13.66
C THR A 271 1.60 -46.28 14.67
N PRO A 272 2.46 -45.25 14.63
CA PRO A 272 3.25 -44.83 15.77
C PRO A 272 2.51 -43.74 16.57
N ALA A 273 2.49 -43.90 17.89
CA ALA A 273 1.94 -42.95 18.85
C ALA A 273 2.64 -41.56 18.80
N PRO A 274 1.96 -40.46 19.15
CA PRO A 274 2.57 -39.14 19.16
C PRO A 274 3.47 -38.94 20.39
N THR A 275 4.78 -38.86 20.16
CA THR A 275 5.76 -38.39 21.15
C THR A 275 5.70 -36.87 21.24
N ARG A 276 5.39 -36.36 22.44
CA ARG A 276 5.37 -34.94 22.81
C ARG A 276 6.80 -34.35 22.82
N PRO A 277 7.10 -33.27 22.06
CA PRO A 277 8.32 -32.50 22.27
C PRO A 277 8.14 -31.52 23.44
N ALA A 278 9.13 -31.51 24.32
CA ALA A 278 9.27 -30.58 25.43
C ALA A 278 9.52 -29.14 24.95
N ALA A 279 8.98 -28.18 25.71
CA ALA A 279 9.27 -26.76 25.56
C ALA A 279 10.73 -26.43 25.94
N PRO A 280 11.37 -25.50 25.22
CA PRO A 280 12.43 -24.68 25.80
C PRO A 280 11.93 -23.25 26.01
N SER A 281 11.86 -22.87 27.27
CA SER A 281 11.91 -21.48 27.73
C SER A 281 13.24 -20.85 27.33
N ALA A 282 13.21 -19.74 26.57
CA ALA A 282 14.22 -18.67 26.66
C ALA A 282 13.72 -17.44 25.88
N ARG A 283 13.27 -16.43 26.62
CA ARG A 283 12.96 -15.09 26.14
C ARG A 283 14.29 -14.36 25.89
N PRO A 284 14.62 -13.86 24.69
CA PRO A 284 15.74 -12.95 24.56
C PRO A 284 15.38 -11.61 25.20
N SER A 285 16.23 -11.17 26.12
CA SER A 285 16.18 -9.89 26.82
C SER A 285 16.08 -8.73 25.82
N SER A 286 15.10 -7.86 26.00
CA SER A 286 15.00 -6.59 25.27
C SER A 286 16.27 -5.77 25.49
N ARG A 287 16.98 -5.46 24.40
CA ARG A 287 18.07 -4.48 24.39
C ARG A 287 17.52 -3.13 24.87
N ALA A 288 18.12 -2.59 25.93
CA ALA A 288 17.80 -1.26 26.45
C ALA A 288 18.03 -0.19 25.35
N ALA A 289 17.10 0.75 25.24
CA ALA A 289 17.26 1.92 24.38
C ALA A 289 18.41 2.81 24.91
N PRO A 290 19.22 3.43 24.04
CA PRO A 290 20.25 4.36 24.47
C PRO A 290 19.59 5.62 25.06
N THR A 291 20.08 6.03 26.23
CA THR A 291 19.70 7.27 26.92
C THR A 291 20.09 8.48 26.07
N PRO A 292 19.19 9.45 25.83
CA PRO A 292 19.57 10.69 25.19
C PRO A 292 20.47 11.52 26.12
N THR A 293 21.71 11.73 25.72
CA THR A 293 22.58 12.76 26.32
C THR A 293 22.03 14.14 25.98
N GLN A 294 21.66 14.90 27.01
CA GLN A 294 21.38 16.32 26.87
C GLN A 294 22.66 16.99 26.35
N GLN A 295 22.56 17.64 25.20
CA GLN A 295 23.62 18.46 24.66
C GLN A 295 23.53 19.82 25.35
N GLU A 296 24.56 20.15 26.12
CA GLU A 296 24.66 21.40 26.87
C GLU A 296 24.60 22.61 25.93
N ASP A 297 23.71 23.55 26.27
CA ASP A 297 23.64 24.88 25.70
C ASP A 297 25.01 25.57 25.84
N THR A 298 25.70 25.77 24.72
CA THR A 298 26.80 26.74 24.64
C THR A 298 26.35 27.90 23.78
N THR A 299 25.79 28.88 24.47
CA THR A 299 25.58 30.25 24.01
C THR A 299 26.92 30.82 23.55
N PHE A 300 26.98 31.32 22.32
CA PHE A 300 28.03 32.24 21.89
C PHE A 300 27.39 33.58 21.51
N TYR A 301 27.92 34.62 22.15
CA TYR A 301 27.67 36.04 21.91
C TYR A 301 28.02 36.47 20.49
#